data_AF-A0A946LEF4-F1
#
_entry.id   AF-A0A946LEF4-F1
#
_cell.length_a   1.000
_cell.length_b   1.000
_cell.length_c   1.000
_cell.angle_alpha   90.00
_cell.angle_beta   90.00
_cell.angle_gamma   90.00
#
_symmetry.space_group_name_H-M   'P 1'
#
loop_
_entity.id
_entity.type
_entity.pdbx_description
1 polymer ?
#
loop_
_entity_poly.entity_id
_entity_poly.type
_entity_poly.pdbx_seq_one_letter_code
_entity_poly.pdbx_strand_id
1 'polypeptide(L)'
;MSEGNFLPPRRRGLLMHGILLAILGGITTWGFIGISRAEVGPVFMVYILITLIAALPLPVVGYRAYALLRANYHLGRETLKLSWGLRIEDIPLSDIEWVRPATDLTLPLRLPRFRLFGSILGLRRHSDLGTVEFLASDAKELLLIATAKRVFAISPKDPRRFTRDFQLATELGSLSPSQAFSTYPSFIVAEAWKSLLARYLWLSGLLLNIGLLAWTSFFIPSLENIPLGFDLNGAPQGPFPAVQLMLLPLISAALFLVGWIAGLYFYRWEEQRILAFIIWASSTLTGILFLVAVLFAITTPIS
;
A
#
# COMPACT_ATOMS: atom_id res chain seq x y z
N MET A 1 11.89 32.44 21.49
CA MET A 1 12.42 31.84 20.26
C MET A 1 11.36 30.86 19.74
N SER A 2 10.65 31.19 18.67
CA SER A 2 9.64 30.28 18.13
C SER A 2 10.33 29.14 17.39
N GLU A 3 10.11 27.90 17.83
CA GLU A 3 10.50 26.71 17.09
C GLU A 3 10.05 26.81 15.62
N GLY A 4 10.98 26.56 14.68
CA GLY A 4 10.79 26.74 13.24
C GLY A 4 9.95 25.63 12.61
N ASN A 5 8.69 25.48 13.03
CA ASN A 5 7.76 24.50 12.45
C ASN A 5 7.11 25.04 11.17
N PHE A 6 7.41 24.38 10.04
CA PHE A 6 6.85 24.69 8.74
C PHE A 6 5.97 23.54 8.25
N LEU A 7 4.68 23.81 8.09
CA LEU A 7 3.72 22.82 7.63
C LEU A 7 3.57 22.91 6.11
N PRO A 8 3.34 21.78 5.41
CA PRO A 8 2.94 21.81 4.01
C PRO A 8 1.49 22.32 3.81
N PRO A 9 1.11 22.82 2.62
CA PRO A 9 -0.29 23.08 2.27
C PRO A 9 -1.20 21.84 2.34
N ARG A 10 -1.96 21.69 3.42
CA ARG A 10 -2.80 20.49 3.65
C ARG A 10 -4.20 20.56 3.05
N ARG A 11 -4.83 21.74 3.01
CA ARG A 11 -6.29 21.88 2.80
C ARG A 11 -6.81 21.19 1.53
N ARG A 12 -6.19 21.48 0.37
CA ARG A 12 -6.58 20.88 -0.92
C ARG A 12 -6.31 19.38 -0.93
N GLY A 13 -5.16 18.97 -0.42
CA GLY A 13 -4.79 17.56 -0.33
C GLY A 13 -5.78 16.75 0.52
N LEU A 14 -6.08 17.22 1.72
CA LEU A 14 -7.01 16.55 2.63
C LEU A 14 -8.43 16.52 2.08
N LEU A 15 -8.89 17.57 1.39
CA LEU A 15 -10.19 17.58 0.74
C LEU A 15 -10.27 16.50 -0.35
N MET A 16 -9.25 16.40 -1.21
CA MET A 16 -9.21 15.37 -2.26
C MET A 16 -9.13 13.96 -1.69
N HIS A 17 -8.29 13.73 -0.67
CA HIS A 17 -8.23 12.43 0.00
C HIS A 17 -9.54 12.10 0.73
N GLY A 18 -10.18 13.07 1.36
CA GLY A 18 -11.48 12.91 2.03
C GLY A 18 -12.59 12.54 1.06
N ILE A 19 -12.69 13.23 -0.09
CA ILE A 19 -13.63 12.88 -1.16
C ILE A 19 -13.36 11.46 -1.68
N LEU A 20 -12.10 11.13 -1.94
CA LEU A 20 -11.73 9.80 -2.43
C LEU A 20 -12.07 8.70 -1.42
N LEU A 21 -11.80 8.92 -0.13
CA LEU A 21 -12.18 8.00 0.94
C LEU A 21 -13.70 7.86 1.07
N ALA A 22 -14.44 8.95 0.94
CA ALA A 22 -15.91 8.91 0.99
C ALA A 22 -16.49 8.13 -0.21
N ILE A 23 -15.98 8.35 -1.42
CA ILE A 23 -16.41 7.62 -2.62
C ILE A 23 -16.07 6.13 -2.50
N LEU A 24 -14.81 5.81 -2.19
CA LEU A 24 -14.36 4.42 -2.07
C LEU A 24 -15.10 3.71 -0.92
N GLY A 25 -15.23 4.36 0.23
CA GLY A 25 -15.97 3.84 1.38
C GLY A 25 -17.44 3.61 1.05
N GLY A 26 -18.08 4.57 0.37
CA GLY A 26 -19.46 4.45 -0.10
C GLY A 26 -19.66 3.27 -1.06
N ILE A 27 -18.77 3.09 -2.04
CA ILE A 27 -18.82 1.95 -2.97
C ILE A 27 -18.58 0.63 -2.23
N THR A 28 -17.60 0.57 -1.32
CA THR A 28 -17.35 -0.62 -0.50
C THR A 28 -18.56 -0.97 0.35
N THR A 29 -19.18 0.00 1.03
CA THR A 29 -20.38 -0.23 1.84
C THR A 29 -21.58 -0.65 0.99
N TRP A 30 -21.81 0.02 -0.15
CA TRP A 30 -22.88 -0.35 -1.08
C TRP A 30 -22.70 -1.75 -1.64
N GLY A 31 -21.48 -2.08 -2.08
CA GLY A 31 -21.13 -3.41 -2.58
C GLY A 31 -21.34 -4.48 -1.50
N PHE A 32 -20.90 -4.22 -0.27
CA PHE A 32 -21.10 -5.13 0.86
C PHE A 32 -22.58 -5.38 1.19
N ILE A 33 -23.41 -4.34 1.16
CA ILE A 33 -24.88 -4.48 1.30
C ILE A 33 -25.46 -5.28 0.13
N GLY A 34 -24.91 -5.14 -1.08
CA GLY A 34 -25.26 -5.96 -2.24
C GLY A 34 -24.94 -7.44 -2.03
N ILE A 35 -23.76 -7.76 -1.50
CA ILE A 35 -23.35 -9.13 -1.17
C ILE A 35 -24.34 -9.79 -0.20
N SER A 36 -24.77 -9.08 0.85
CA SER A 36 -25.66 -9.66 1.87
C SER A 36 -27.09 -9.89 1.41
N ARG A 37 -27.50 -9.29 0.28
CA ARG A 37 -28.84 -9.41 -0.29
C ARG A 37 -28.90 -10.29 -1.54
N ALA A 38 -27.76 -10.52 -2.19
CA ALA A 38 -27.69 -11.31 -3.41
C ALA A 38 -27.65 -12.81 -3.09
N GLU A 39 -28.44 -13.58 -3.83
CA GLU A 39 -28.29 -15.04 -3.87
C GLU A 39 -26.94 -15.41 -4.51
N VAL A 40 -26.38 -16.55 -4.10
CA VAL A 40 -25.09 -17.02 -4.63
C VAL A 40 -25.22 -17.26 -6.12
N GLY A 41 -24.41 -16.52 -6.91
CA GLY A 41 -24.58 -16.43 -8.36
C GLY A 41 -23.64 -15.41 -9.01
N PRO A 42 -23.81 -15.14 -10.31
CA PRO A 42 -23.03 -14.12 -11.04
C PRO A 42 -23.13 -12.72 -10.44
N VAL A 43 -24.34 -12.31 -10.01
CA VAL A 43 -24.58 -10.98 -9.42
C VAL A 43 -23.86 -10.83 -8.08
N PHE A 44 -23.88 -11.88 -7.25
CA PHE A 44 -23.12 -11.94 -6.01
C PHE A 44 -21.61 -11.78 -6.26
N MET A 45 -21.07 -12.44 -7.29
CA MET A 45 -19.67 -12.28 -7.68
C MET A 45 -19.33 -10.85 -8.11
N VAL A 46 -20.21 -10.18 -8.86
CA VAL A 46 -20.02 -8.77 -9.25
C VAL A 46 -19.94 -7.86 -8.02
N TYR A 47 -20.82 -8.04 -7.03
CA TYR A 47 -20.77 -7.27 -5.79
C TYR A 47 -19.47 -7.50 -5.01
N ILE A 48 -18.95 -8.73 -4.96
CA ILE A 48 -17.64 -9.04 -4.37
C ILE A 48 -16.52 -8.28 -5.09
N LEU A 49 -16.47 -8.38 -6.43
CA LEU A 49 -15.42 -7.73 -7.21
C LEU A 49 -15.42 -6.21 -7.02
N ILE A 50 -16.59 -5.57 -7.09
CA ILE A 50 -16.73 -4.13 -6.84
C ILE A 50 -16.25 -3.79 -5.42
N THR A 51 -16.68 -4.57 -4.42
CA THR A 51 -16.29 -4.35 -3.02
C THR A 51 -14.78 -4.46 -2.83
N LEU A 52 -14.14 -5.50 -3.38
CA LEU A 52 -12.69 -5.71 -3.28
C LEU A 52 -11.90 -4.63 -4.01
N ILE A 53 -12.30 -4.27 -5.24
CA ILE A 53 -11.63 -3.22 -6.04
C ILE A 53 -11.71 -1.87 -5.34
N ALA A 54 -12.86 -1.54 -4.73
CA ALA A 54 -13.04 -0.30 -3.98
C ALA A 54 -12.33 -0.32 -2.61
N ALA A 55 -12.30 -1.47 -1.94
CA ALA A 55 -11.69 -1.60 -0.61
C ALA A 55 -10.16 -1.60 -0.65
N LEU A 56 -9.55 -2.20 -1.67
CA LEU A 56 -8.09 -2.34 -1.80
C LEU A 56 -7.32 -1.01 -1.71
N PRO A 57 -7.72 0.09 -2.37
CA PRO A 57 -7.03 1.38 -2.24
C PRO A 57 -7.30 2.12 -0.92
N LEU A 58 -8.32 1.76 -0.14
CA LEU A 58 -8.70 2.50 1.08
C LEU A 58 -7.54 2.66 2.09
N PRO A 59 -6.81 1.60 2.48
CA PRO A 59 -5.69 1.74 3.42
C PRO A 59 -4.58 2.64 2.88
N VAL A 60 -4.31 2.57 1.57
CA VAL A 60 -3.26 3.39 0.92
C VAL A 60 -3.66 4.87 0.92
N VAL A 61 -4.90 5.17 0.55
CA VAL A 61 -5.42 6.55 0.55
C VAL A 61 -5.54 7.09 1.97
N GLY A 62 -6.02 6.27 2.92
CA GLY A 62 -6.12 6.62 4.33
C GLY A 62 -4.76 6.91 4.95
N TYR A 63 -3.76 6.07 4.66
CA TYR A 63 -2.38 6.31 5.08
C TYR A 63 -1.82 7.60 4.47
N ARG A 64 -2.06 7.89 3.18
CA ARG A 64 -1.60 9.14 2.55
C ARG A 64 -2.25 10.37 3.19
N ALA A 65 -3.54 10.31 3.51
CA ALA A 65 -4.24 11.38 4.22
C ALA A 65 -3.64 11.60 5.61
N TYR A 66 -3.43 10.52 6.36
CA TYR A 66 -2.78 10.55 7.68
C TYR A 66 -1.34 11.10 7.61
N ALA A 67 -0.56 10.66 6.61
CA ALA A 67 0.80 11.13 6.39
C ALA A 67 0.84 12.65 6.11
N LEU A 68 -0.09 13.17 5.30
CA LEU A 68 -0.22 14.60 5.05
C LEU A 68 -0.67 15.37 6.30
N LEU A 69 -1.57 14.81 7.12
CA LEU A 69 -2.00 15.40 8.40
C LEU A 69 -0.84 15.57 9.37
N ARG A 70 0.09 14.61 9.41
CA ARG A 70 1.27 14.64 10.29
C ARG A 70 2.53 15.22 9.64
N ALA A 71 2.51 15.56 8.35
CA ALA A 71 3.68 16.06 7.65
C ALA A 71 4.15 17.41 8.22
N ASN A 72 5.42 17.52 8.56
CA ASN A 72 6.03 18.72 9.15
C ASN A 72 7.48 18.85 8.70
N TYR A 73 7.93 20.08 8.48
CA TYR A 73 9.33 20.42 8.28
C TYR A 73 9.77 21.25 9.49
N HIS A 74 10.60 20.68 10.35
CA HIS A 74 11.08 21.35 11.55
C HIS A 74 12.51 21.84 11.32
N LEU A 75 12.70 23.15 11.32
CA LEU A 75 14.01 23.78 11.27
C LEU A 75 14.49 24.02 12.71
N GLY A 76 15.40 23.18 13.17
CA GLY A 76 16.11 23.34 14.44
C GLY A 76 17.36 24.23 14.29
N ARG A 77 18.15 24.32 15.36
CA ARG A 77 19.42 25.08 15.35
C ARG A 77 20.54 24.39 14.58
N GLU A 78 20.55 23.07 14.58
CA GLU A 78 21.63 22.26 14.01
C GLU A 78 21.13 21.32 12.92
N THR A 79 19.85 20.99 12.92
CA THR A 79 19.25 20.02 12.01
C THR A 79 17.96 20.54 11.39
N LEU A 80 17.74 20.14 10.14
CA LEU A 80 16.47 20.24 9.43
C LEU A 80 15.81 18.86 9.42
N LYS A 81 14.68 18.76 10.11
CA LYS A 81 13.87 17.55 10.22
C LYS A 81 12.76 17.55 9.18
N LEU A 82 12.76 16.60 8.25
CA LEU A 82 11.69 16.38 7.29
C LEU A 82 10.85 15.18 7.72
N SER A 83 9.60 15.43 8.15
CA SER A 83 8.68 14.39 8.60
C SER A 83 7.51 14.24 7.61
N TRP A 84 7.29 13.02 7.10
CA TRP A 84 6.18 12.70 6.20
C TRP A 84 5.60 11.31 6.50
N GLY A 85 4.52 11.26 7.28
CA GLY A 85 3.95 10.00 7.76
C GLY A 85 4.93 9.26 8.67
N LEU A 86 5.27 8.02 8.32
CA LEU A 86 6.29 7.25 9.04
C LEU A 86 7.72 7.61 8.62
N ARG A 87 7.91 8.39 7.55
CA ARG A 87 9.23 8.75 7.04
C ARG A 87 9.77 9.97 7.77
N ILE A 88 10.98 9.85 8.33
CA ILE A 88 11.66 10.92 9.05
C ILE A 88 13.10 10.99 8.55
N GLU A 89 13.50 12.18 8.06
CA GLU A 89 14.86 12.49 7.63
C GLU A 89 15.40 13.65 8.49
N ASP A 90 16.50 13.43 9.20
CA ASP A 90 17.19 14.45 9.98
C ASP A 90 18.48 14.85 9.25
N ILE A 91 18.49 16.05 8.69
CA ILE A 91 19.59 16.57 7.85
C ILE A 91 20.36 17.63 8.67
N PRO A 92 21.66 17.46 8.94
CA PRO A 92 22.49 18.49 9.55
C PRO A 92 22.53 19.74 8.67
N LEU A 93 22.43 20.94 9.28
CA LEU A 93 22.53 22.18 8.52
C LEU A 93 23.89 22.34 7.83
N SER A 94 24.95 21.74 8.39
CA SER A 94 26.29 21.68 7.78
C SER A 94 26.34 20.91 6.46
N ASP A 95 25.42 19.96 6.27
CA ASP A 95 25.38 19.09 5.09
C ASP A 95 24.53 19.70 3.96
N ILE A 96 23.85 20.82 4.23
CA ILE A 96 23.00 21.52 3.26
C ILE A 96 23.88 22.49 2.46
N GLU A 97 24.09 22.18 1.19
CA GLU A 97 24.92 22.99 0.29
C GLU A 97 24.20 24.27 -0.15
N TRP A 98 22.89 24.15 -0.41
CA TRP A 98 22.06 25.28 -0.80
C TRP A 98 20.57 24.96 -0.64
N VAL A 99 19.78 26.02 -0.44
CA VAL A 99 18.31 26.00 -0.47
C VAL A 99 17.83 26.98 -1.52
N ARG A 100 17.10 26.52 -2.54
CA ARG A 100 16.62 27.38 -3.63
C ARG A 100 15.21 26.99 -4.10
N PRO A 101 14.41 27.96 -4.58
CA PRO A 101 13.16 27.67 -5.28
C PRO A 101 13.37 26.78 -6.51
N ALA A 102 12.46 25.83 -6.74
CA ALA A 102 12.49 24.99 -7.94
C ALA A 102 12.24 25.77 -9.23
N THR A 103 11.68 26.98 -9.14
CA THR A 103 11.48 27.91 -10.27
C THR A 103 12.78 28.44 -10.84
N ASP A 104 13.87 28.38 -10.07
CA ASP A 104 15.17 28.92 -10.47
C ASP A 104 15.96 27.93 -11.33
N LEU A 105 15.44 26.73 -11.54
CA LEU A 105 16.04 25.72 -12.41
C LEU A 105 15.79 26.05 -13.88
N THR A 106 16.85 25.99 -14.67
CA THR A 106 16.80 26.10 -16.14
C THR A 106 16.01 24.96 -16.78
N LEU A 107 16.16 23.74 -16.25
CA LEU A 107 15.36 22.57 -16.60
C LEU A 107 14.29 22.31 -15.53
N PRO A 108 12.99 22.23 -15.91
CA PRO A 108 11.93 22.01 -14.94
C PRO A 108 11.96 20.58 -14.38
N LEU A 109 11.65 20.45 -13.09
CA LEU A 109 11.59 19.16 -12.41
C LEU A 109 10.51 18.26 -13.01
N ARG A 110 10.92 17.05 -13.38
CA ARG A 110 9.97 16.00 -13.75
C ARG A 110 9.35 15.40 -12.49
N LEU A 111 8.11 15.77 -12.23
CA LEU A 111 7.37 15.29 -11.07
C LEU A 111 7.10 13.76 -11.15
N PRO A 112 6.97 13.05 -10.01
CA PRO A 112 6.70 11.60 -9.95
C PRO A 112 5.49 11.13 -10.79
N ARG A 113 5.45 9.87 -11.23
CA ARG A 113 4.32 9.36 -12.04
C ARG A 113 3.03 9.23 -11.21
N PHE A 114 3.12 8.69 -9.99
CA PHE A 114 1.99 8.46 -9.10
C PHE A 114 1.73 9.63 -8.15
N ARG A 115 1.34 10.78 -8.69
CA ARG A 115 1.00 11.99 -7.93
C ARG A 115 -0.47 11.99 -7.58
N LEU A 116 -0.77 12.21 -6.30
CA LEU A 116 -2.09 12.60 -5.83
C LEU A 116 -1.98 14.03 -5.28
N PHE A 117 -3.04 14.81 -5.41
CA PHE A 117 -3.08 16.16 -4.82
C PHE A 117 -2.81 16.06 -3.31
N GLY A 118 -1.83 16.82 -2.80
CA GLY A 118 -1.41 16.71 -1.40
C GLY A 118 -0.38 15.62 -1.11
N SER A 119 0.06 14.85 -2.10
CA SER A 119 1.07 13.80 -1.92
C SER A 119 1.91 13.66 -3.19
N ILE A 120 2.94 14.49 -3.30
CA ILE A 120 4.01 14.38 -4.29
C ILE A 120 5.16 13.68 -3.59
N LEU A 121 5.16 12.35 -3.68
CA LEU A 121 6.16 11.49 -3.07
C LEU A 121 6.87 10.67 -4.12
N GLY A 122 8.17 10.47 -3.91
CA GLY A 122 8.98 9.53 -4.69
C GLY A 122 10.32 10.11 -5.12
N LEU A 123 11.10 9.26 -5.79
CA LEU A 123 12.42 9.59 -6.29
C LEU A 123 12.37 9.85 -7.80
N ARG A 124 13.05 10.89 -8.26
CA ARG A 124 13.25 11.16 -9.69
C ARG A 124 14.66 11.64 -9.94
N ARG A 125 15.26 11.13 -11.02
CA ARG A 125 16.56 11.61 -11.48
C ARG A 125 16.39 12.86 -12.34
N HIS A 126 17.17 13.89 -12.04
CA HIS A 126 17.34 15.11 -12.80
C HIS A 126 18.76 15.10 -13.41
N SER A 127 18.95 15.72 -14.58
CA SER A 127 20.27 15.78 -15.22
C SER A 127 21.27 16.52 -14.36
N ASP A 128 20.85 17.65 -13.79
CA ASP A 128 21.77 18.60 -13.15
C ASP A 128 21.83 18.43 -11.63
N LEU A 129 20.82 17.80 -11.02
CA LEU A 129 20.65 17.68 -9.57
C LEU A 129 20.84 16.24 -9.06
N GLY A 130 21.07 15.28 -9.95
CA GLY A 130 21.11 13.87 -9.59
C GLY A 130 19.76 13.36 -9.10
N THR A 131 19.72 12.67 -7.96
CA THR A 131 18.48 12.08 -7.42
C THR A 131 17.73 13.10 -6.57
N VAL A 132 16.54 13.50 -7.04
CA VAL A 132 15.60 14.38 -6.34
C VAL A 132 14.53 13.55 -5.67
N GLU A 133 14.39 13.73 -4.36
CA GLU A 133 13.38 13.09 -3.55
C GLU A 133 12.28 14.07 -3.19
N PHE A 134 11.04 13.76 -3.56
CA PHE A 134 9.89 14.60 -3.28
C PHE A 134 9.26 14.23 -1.94
N LEU A 135 9.15 15.21 -1.04
CA LEU A 135 8.37 15.19 0.18
C LEU A 135 7.49 16.44 0.21
N ALA A 136 6.60 16.59 -0.78
CA ALA A 136 5.82 17.80 -0.99
C ALA A 136 4.32 17.52 -1.12
N SER A 137 3.49 18.49 -0.73
CA SER A 137 2.04 18.47 -0.94
C SER A 137 1.60 19.19 -2.22
N ASP A 138 2.40 20.16 -2.68
CA ASP A 138 2.12 21.01 -3.85
C ASP A 138 3.36 21.10 -4.75
N ALA A 139 3.16 21.21 -6.05
CA ALA A 139 4.20 21.35 -7.07
C ALA A 139 4.53 22.82 -7.38
N LYS A 140 3.66 23.77 -7.01
CA LYS A 140 3.78 25.18 -7.41
C LYS A 140 4.90 25.91 -6.67
N GLU A 141 4.99 25.69 -5.36
CA GLU A 141 5.94 26.38 -4.47
C GLU A 141 6.91 25.37 -3.87
N LEU A 142 7.69 24.72 -4.73
CA LEU A 142 8.71 23.77 -4.31
C LEU A 142 10.00 24.51 -3.91
N LEU A 143 10.52 24.18 -2.74
CA LEU A 143 11.89 24.48 -2.34
C LEU A 143 12.74 23.22 -2.45
N LEU A 144 13.94 23.40 -2.98
CA LEU A 144 14.95 22.37 -3.11
C LEU A 144 16.01 22.56 -2.05
N ILE A 145 16.29 21.49 -1.32
CA ILE A 145 17.35 21.41 -0.31
C ILE A 145 18.37 20.41 -0.84
N ALA A 146 19.53 20.92 -1.26
CA ALA A 146 20.61 20.07 -1.73
C ALA A 146 21.49 19.64 -0.56
N THR A 147 21.79 18.34 -0.52
CA THR A 147 22.75 17.75 0.40
C THR A 147 23.81 17.01 -0.40
N ALA A 148 24.95 16.70 0.21
CA ALA A 148 26.04 15.96 -0.42
C ALA A 148 25.62 14.63 -1.07
N LYS A 149 24.52 14.00 -0.61
CA LYS A 149 24.05 12.70 -1.12
C LYS A 149 22.88 12.81 -2.10
N ARG A 150 21.95 13.74 -1.89
CA ARG A 150 20.71 13.87 -2.67
C ARG A 150 20.04 15.23 -2.49
N VAL A 151 19.09 15.55 -3.37
CA VAL A 151 18.28 16.76 -3.28
C VAL A 151 16.88 16.43 -2.78
N PHE A 152 16.38 17.17 -1.81
CA PHE A 152 15.01 17.04 -1.30
C PHE A 152 14.13 18.17 -1.84
N ALA A 153 12.96 17.83 -2.37
CA ALA A 153 11.95 18.78 -2.80
C ALA A 153 10.82 18.83 -1.77
N ILE A 154 10.69 19.96 -1.08
CA ILE A 154 9.67 20.22 -0.06
C ILE A 154 8.74 21.35 -0.50
N SER A 155 7.56 21.45 0.11
CA SER A 155 6.61 22.54 -0.17
C SER A 155 6.09 23.14 1.14
N PRO A 156 6.89 23.94 1.87
CA PRO A 156 6.41 24.63 3.06
C PRO A 156 5.32 25.65 2.68
N LYS A 157 4.36 25.88 3.58
CA LYS A 157 3.26 26.84 3.36
C LYS A 157 3.75 28.28 3.18
N ASP A 158 4.90 28.63 3.74
CA ASP A 158 5.56 29.92 3.56
C ASP A 158 7.03 29.69 3.20
N PRO A 159 7.33 29.57 1.88
CA PRO A 159 8.69 29.35 1.40
C PRO A 159 9.65 30.49 1.75
N ARG A 160 9.16 31.73 1.75
CA ARG A 160 9.99 32.93 2.00
C ARG A 160 10.42 33.01 3.46
N ARG A 161 9.51 32.70 4.38
CA ARG A 161 9.86 32.57 5.79
C ARG A 161 10.85 31.44 6.02
N PHE A 162 10.64 30.29 5.36
CA PHE A 162 11.57 29.15 5.48
C PHE A 162 12.99 29.54 5.07
N THR A 163 13.18 30.17 3.91
CA THR A 163 14.51 30.57 3.43
C THR A 163 15.18 31.60 4.33
N ARG A 164 14.41 32.56 4.87
CA ARG A 164 14.95 33.57 5.79
C ARG A 164 15.37 32.96 7.14
N ASP A 165 14.50 32.12 7.72
CA ASP A 165 14.78 31.48 9.00
C ASP A 165 15.96 30.48 8.86
N PHE A 166 16.12 29.85 7.69
CA PHE A 166 17.29 29.04 7.33
C PHE A 166 18.58 29.86 7.25
N GLN A 167 18.58 31.00 6.53
CA GLN A 167 19.75 31.88 6.45
C GLN A 167 20.21 32.34 7.84
N LEU A 168 19.26 32.76 8.69
CA LEU A 168 19.55 33.15 10.06
C LEU A 168 20.16 31.99 10.88
N ALA A 169 19.65 30.77 10.70
CA ALA A 169 20.19 29.59 11.39
C ALA A 169 21.63 29.26 10.93
N THR A 170 21.92 29.41 9.64
CA THR A 170 23.27 29.20 9.08
C THR A 170 24.24 30.30 9.52
N GLU A 171 23.81 31.56 9.58
CA GLU A 171 24.62 32.71 10.03
C GLU A 171 25.11 32.56 11.48
N LEU A 172 24.30 31.91 12.33
CA LEU A 172 24.64 31.70 13.74
C LEU A 172 25.71 30.62 13.96
N GLY A 173 26.00 29.79 12.94
CA GLY A 173 27.01 28.73 12.99
C GLY A 173 26.65 27.55 13.90
N SER A 174 27.16 26.34 13.57
CA SER A 174 26.96 25.15 14.42
C SER A 174 28.06 25.04 15.48
N LEU A 175 27.71 24.73 16.73
CA LEU A 175 28.68 24.51 17.81
C LEU A 175 29.23 23.08 17.85
N SER A 176 28.66 22.12 17.11
CA SER A 176 29.15 20.75 16.96
C SER A 176 28.57 20.07 15.71
N PRO A 177 29.33 19.22 14.98
CA PRO A 177 28.80 18.50 13.82
C PRO A 177 27.81 17.41 14.28
N SER A 178 26.52 17.60 14.03
CA SER A 178 25.51 16.56 14.25
C SER A 178 25.56 15.51 13.13
N GLN A 179 25.51 14.22 13.44
CA GLN A 179 25.50 13.16 12.42
C GLN A 179 24.13 13.07 11.74
N ALA A 180 24.11 12.97 10.40
CA ALA A 180 22.88 12.79 9.64
C ALA A 180 22.21 11.45 9.99
N PHE A 181 20.91 11.49 10.33
CA PHE A 181 20.13 10.31 10.70
C PHE A 181 18.90 10.17 9.81
N SER A 182 18.81 9.05 9.09
CA SER A 182 17.72 8.74 8.17
C SER A 182 17.06 7.44 8.62
N THR A 183 15.83 7.50 9.11
CA THR A 183 15.05 6.27 9.37
C THR A 183 14.16 5.98 8.17
N TYR A 184 14.46 4.89 7.47
CA TYR A 184 13.51 4.26 6.54
C TYR A 184 12.69 3.24 7.33
N PRO A 185 11.38 3.44 7.53
CA PRO A 185 10.52 2.34 7.90
C PRO A 185 10.49 1.40 6.69
N SER A 186 11.19 0.27 6.77
CA SER A 186 11.02 -0.80 5.80
C SER A 186 9.63 -1.40 6.03
N PHE A 187 8.68 -1.03 5.19
CA PHE A 187 7.44 -1.78 5.10
C PHE A 187 7.80 -3.17 4.58
N ILE A 188 7.76 -4.19 5.45
CA ILE A 188 8.07 -5.59 5.11
C ILE A 188 7.32 -6.03 3.85
N VAL A 189 6.06 -5.59 3.71
CA VAL A 189 5.24 -5.83 2.51
C VAL A 189 5.83 -5.19 1.26
N ALA A 190 6.28 -3.93 1.34
CA ALA A 190 6.87 -3.23 0.20
C ALA A 190 8.25 -3.81 -0.17
N GLU A 191 9.01 -4.27 0.82
CA GLU A 191 10.28 -4.95 0.60
C GLU A 191 10.07 -6.32 -0.06
N ALA A 192 9.15 -7.14 0.48
CA ALA A 192 8.76 -8.41 -0.12
C ALA A 192 8.23 -8.23 -1.55
N TRP A 193 7.46 -7.16 -1.83
CA TRP A 193 6.98 -6.85 -3.16
C TRP A 193 8.08 -6.55 -4.18
N LYS A 194 9.32 -6.25 -3.76
CA LYS A 194 10.44 -6.13 -4.72
C LYS A 194 10.86 -7.50 -5.26
N SER A 195 10.67 -8.58 -4.50
CA SER A 195 10.94 -9.94 -4.98
C SER A 195 9.95 -10.34 -6.07
N LEU A 196 10.47 -10.85 -7.21
CA LEU A 196 9.63 -11.40 -8.27
C LEU A 196 8.85 -12.63 -7.78
N LEU A 197 9.51 -13.50 -7.01
CA LEU A 197 8.90 -14.72 -6.50
C LEU A 197 7.77 -14.43 -5.50
N ALA A 198 7.96 -13.49 -4.57
CA ALA A 198 6.92 -13.11 -3.62
C ALA A 198 5.69 -12.53 -4.34
N ARG A 199 5.92 -11.61 -5.28
CA ARG A 199 4.85 -11.05 -6.14
C ARG A 199 4.11 -12.13 -6.89
N TYR A 200 4.83 -13.06 -7.52
CA TYR A 200 4.23 -14.14 -8.28
C TYR A 200 3.34 -15.02 -7.39
N LEU A 201 3.84 -15.48 -6.24
CA LEU A 201 3.09 -16.33 -5.30
C LEU A 201 1.85 -15.62 -4.74
N TRP A 202 1.95 -14.33 -4.42
CA TRP A 202 0.81 -13.58 -3.90
C TRP A 202 -0.26 -13.33 -4.97
N LEU A 203 0.17 -12.93 -6.18
CA LEU A 203 -0.76 -12.67 -7.27
C LEU A 203 -1.40 -13.96 -7.77
N SER A 204 -0.64 -15.05 -7.90
CA SER A 204 -1.18 -16.34 -8.31
C SER A 204 -2.14 -16.89 -7.25
N GLY A 205 -1.77 -16.89 -5.97
CA GLY A 205 -2.66 -17.32 -4.89
C GLY A 205 -3.94 -16.46 -4.78
N LEU A 206 -3.83 -15.14 -4.96
CA LEU A 206 -5.00 -14.26 -5.00
C LEU A 206 -5.91 -14.56 -6.19
N LEU A 207 -5.35 -14.71 -7.39
CA LEU A 207 -6.10 -15.02 -8.61
C LEU A 207 -6.74 -16.41 -8.53
N LEU A 208 -6.07 -17.40 -7.95
CA LEU A 208 -6.62 -18.74 -7.72
C LEU A 208 -7.84 -18.67 -6.80
N ASN A 209 -7.77 -17.91 -5.70
CA ASN A 209 -8.90 -17.75 -4.79
C ASN A 209 -10.07 -16.97 -5.41
N ILE A 210 -9.79 -15.91 -6.18
CA ILE A 210 -10.83 -15.19 -6.94
C ILE A 210 -11.44 -16.11 -8.00
N GLY A 211 -10.63 -16.90 -8.70
CA GLY A 211 -11.09 -17.85 -9.72
C GLY A 211 -11.95 -18.96 -9.12
N LEU A 212 -11.55 -19.53 -7.98
CA LEU A 212 -12.30 -20.54 -7.23
C LEU A 212 -13.65 -19.99 -6.75
N LEU A 213 -13.65 -18.77 -6.21
CA LEU A 213 -14.86 -18.07 -5.77
C LEU A 213 -15.79 -17.75 -6.94
N ALA A 214 -15.25 -17.30 -8.07
CA ALA A 214 -16.00 -17.06 -9.29
C ALA A 214 -16.63 -18.36 -9.77
N TRP A 215 -15.81 -19.40 -9.97
CA TRP A 215 -16.23 -20.68 -10.51
C TRP A 215 -17.40 -21.26 -9.70
N THR A 216 -17.23 -21.37 -8.38
CA THR A 216 -18.30 -21.85 -7.49
C THR A 216 -19.55 -20.97 -7.56
N SER A 217 -19.41 -19.63 -7.52
CA SER A 217 -20.55 -18.72 -7.62
C SER A 217 -21.31 -18.85 -8.95
N PHE A 218 -20.63 -19.11 -10.07
CA PHE A 218 -21.28 -19.29 -11.37
C PHE A 218 -22.01 -20.63 -11.51
N PHE A 219 -21.51 -21.69 -10.87
CA PHE A 219 -22.09 -23.04 -10.99
C PHE A 219 -23.21 -23.33 -9.99
N ILE A 220 -23.17 -22.74 -8.79
CA ILE A 220 -24.17 -22.98 -7.74
C ILE A 220 -25.62 -22.81 -8.23
N PRO A 221 -26.01 -21.77 -9.00
CA PRO A 221 -27.38 -21.63 -9.51
C PRO A 221 -27.86 -22.78 -10.42
N SER A 222 -26.92 -23.54 -11.01
CA SER A 222 -27.22 -24.67 -11.91
C SER A 222 -27.22 -26.02 -11.19
N LEU A 223 -26.94 -26.05 -9.89
CA LEU A 223 -26.81 -27.25 -9.08
C LEU A 223 -27.89 -27.23 -8.00
N GLU A 224 -28.67 -28.30 -7.89
CA GLU A 224 -29.58 -28.48 -6.75
C GLU A 224 -28.83 -29.05 -5.55
N ASN A 225 -28.10 -30.14 -5.78
CA ASN A 225 -27.37 -30.87 -4.76
C ASN A 225 -25.95 -31.19 -5.23
N ILE A 226 -25.04 -31.37 -4.26
CA ILE A 226 -23.67 -31.79 -4.49
C ILE A 226 -23.26 -32.88 -3.48
N PRO A 227 -22.35 -33.79 -3.85
CA PRO A 227 -21.63 -34.60 -2.89
C PRO A 227 -20.50 -33.78 -2.25
N LEU A 228 -20.41 -33.81 -0.92
CA LEU A 228 -19.31 -33.19 -0.17
C LEU A 228 -18.79 -34.17 0.88
N GLY A 229 -17.52 -34.56 0.75
CA GLY A 229 -16.88 -35.54 1.62
C GLY A 229 -17.09 -36.98 1.16
N PHE A 230 -16.44 -37.90 1.86
CA PHE A 230 -16.48 -39.33 1.60
C PHE A 230 -16.81 -40.09 2.88
N ASP A 231 -17.60 -41.15 2.78
CA ASP A 231 -17.88 -42.05 3.90
C ASP A 231 -16.70 -43.00 4.17
N LEU A 232 -16.84 -43.82 5.22
CA LEU A 232 -15.82 -44.80 5.60
C LEU A 232 -15.56 -45.86 4.51
N ASN A 233 -16.46 -45.98 3.54
CA ASN A 233 -16.37 -46.90 2.41
C ASN A 233 -15.83 -46.19 1.14
N GLY A 234 -15.48 -44.89 1.23
CA GLY A 234 -15.02 -44.09 0.12
C GLY A 234 -16.12 -43.64 -0.85
N ALA A 235 -17.40 -43.84 -0.50
CA ALA A 235 -18.53 -43.36 -1.29
C ALA A 235 -18.76 -41.85 -1.04
N PRO A 236 -19.16 -41.09 -2.07
CA PRO A 236 -19.45 -39.67 -1.91
C PRO A 236 -20.60 -39.44 -0.92
N GLN A 237 -20.41 -38.55 0.05
CA GLN A 237 -21.48 -38.19 1.00
C GLN A 237 -22.38 -37.10 0.41
N GLY A 238 -23.69 -37.28 0.52
CA GLY A 238 -24.70 -36.35 0.02
C GLY A 238 -26.08 -37.00 -0.05
N PRO A 239 -27.11 -36.27 -0.54
CA PRO A 239 -27.03 -34.94 -1.15
C PRO A 239 -26.96 -33.79 -0.14
N PHE A 240 -26.06 -32.83 -0.39
CA PHE A 240 -26.03 -31.54 0.32
C PHE A 240 -26.48 -30.39 -0.60
N PRO A 241 -27.10 -29.32 -0.06
CA PRO A 241 -27.44 -28.14 -0.85
C PRO A 241 -26.22 -27.54 -1.54
N ALA A 242 -26.35 -27.18 -2.82
CA ALA A 242 -25.23 -26.66 -3.63
C ALA A 242 -24.52 -25.43 -3.03
N VAL A 243 -25.24 -24.60 -2.25
CA VAL A 243 -24.65 -23.46 -1.52
C VAL A 243 -23.51 -23.88 -0.58
N GLN A 244 -23.50 -25.12 -0.07
CA GLN A 244 -22.40 -25.62 0.78
C GLN A 244 -21.06 -25.70 0.03
N LEU A 245 -21.05 -25.72 -1.32
CA LEU A 245 -19.82 -25.64 -2.12
C LEU A 245 -19.01 -24.39 -1.80
N MET A 246 -19.68 -23.32 -1.34
CA MET A 246 -19.10 -22.03 -0.98
C MET A 246 -18.14 -22.11 0.21
N LEU A 247 -18.18 -23.19 0.99
CA LEU A 247 -17.22 -23.42 2.06
C LEU A 247 -15.80 -23.60 1.52
N LEU A 248 -15.62 -24.27 0.38
CA LEU A 248 -14.32 -24.53 -0.23
C LEU A 248 -13.56 -23.23 -0.61
N PRO A 249 -14.13 -22.28 -1.38
CA PRO A 249 -13.45 -21.01 -1.67
C PRO A 249 -13.23 -20.18 -0.42
N LEU A 250 -14.15 -20.20 0.55
CA LEU A 250 -13.99 -19.42 1.78
C LEU A 250 -12.85 -19.93 2.65
N ILE A 251 -12.74 -21.26 2.82
CA ILE A 251 -11.65 -21.89 3.57
C ILE A 251 -10.32 -21.66 2.83
N SER A 252 -10.28 -21.85 1.52
CA SER A 252 -9.09 -21.56 0.71
C SER A 252 -8.62 -20.11 0.89
N ALA A 253 -9.55 -19.14 0.86
CA ALA A 253 -9.22 -17.73 1.03
C ALA A 253 -8.73 -17.42 2.45
N ALA A 254 -9.32 -18.04 3.47
CA ALA A 254 -8.88 -17.90 4.85
C ALA A 254 -7.47 -18.47 5.06
N LEU A 255 -7.19 -19.67 4.55
CA LEU A 255 -5.85 -20.27 4.62
C LEU A 255 -4.82 -19.46 3.85
N PHE A 256 -5.18 -18.93 2.68
CA PHE A 256 -4.31 -18.03 1.92
C PHE A 256 -4.00 -16.74 2.70
N LEU A 257 -4.98 -16.14 3.36
CA LEU A 257 -4.78 -14.94 4.18
C LEU A 257 -3.88 -15.23 5.38
N VAL A 258 -4.12 -16.33 6.09
CA VAL A 258 -3.28 -16.77 7.22
C VAL A 258 -1.85 -17.03 6.75
N GLY A 259 -1.68 -17.75 5.63
CA GLY A 259 -0.37 -18.01 5.04
C GLY A 259 0.34 -16.75 4.56
N TRP A 260 -0.39 -15.78 4.01
CA TRP A 260 0.16 -14.48 3.63
C TRP A 260 0.71 -13.73 4.85
N ILE A 261 -0.06 -13.64 5.94
CA ILE A 261 0.34 -13.00 7.21
C ILE A 261 1.52 -13.75 7.85
N ALA A 262 1.45 -15.07 7.95
CA ALA A 262 2.51 -15.89 8.52
C ALA A 262 3.82 -15.75 7.73
N GLY A 263 3.76 -15.79 6.40
CA GLY A 263 4.95 -15.59 5.59
C GLY A 263 5.55 -14.19 5.75
N LEU A 264 4.74 -13.14 5.90
CA LEU A 264 5.24 -11.79 6.21
C LEU A 264 5.95 -11.73 7.57
N TYR A 265 5.45 -12.44 8.57
CA TYR A 265 6.08 -12.53 9.89
C TYR A 265 7.48 -13.14 9.80
N PHE A 266 7.65 -14.25 9.08
CA PHE A 266 8.97 -14.88 8.86
C PHE A 266 9.88 -14.04 7.96
N TYR A 267 9.32 -13.34 6.96
CA TYR A 267 10.09 -12.51 6.04
C TYR A 267 10.82 -11.34 6.72
N ARG A 268 10.35 -10.94 7.92
CA ARG A 268 10.99 -9.94 8.77
C ARG A 268 12.44 -10.27 9.11
N TRP A 269 12.77 -11.56 9.26
CA TRP A 269 14.11 -12.01 9.63
C TRP A 269 14.83 -12.57 8.41
N GLU A 270 16.01 -12.04 8.11
CA GLU A 270 16.73 -12.39 6.88
C GLU A 270 17.04 -13.90 6.78
N GLU A 271 17.42 -14.51 7.91
CA GLU A 271 17.72 -15.95 8.02
C GLU A 271 16.48 -16.84 7.76
N GLN A 272 15.27 -16.33 8.01
CA GLN A 272 14.03 -17.11 7.92
C GLN A 272 13.22 -16.82 6.65
N ARG A 273 13.76 -16.02 5.70
CA ARG A 273 13.07 -15.69 4.45
C ARG A 273 12.70 -16.92 3.62
N ILE A 274 13.49 -18.00 3.69
CA ILE A 274 13.18 -19.26 3.01
C ILE A 274 11.86 -19.84 3.53
N LEU A 275 11.61 -19.79 4.85
CA LEU A 275 10.35 -20.25 5.45
C LEU A 275 9.15 -19.43 4.95
N ALA A 276 9.32 -18.12 4.78
CA ALA A 276 8.28 -17.27 4.21
C ALA A 276 7.87 -17.71 2.80
N PHE A 277 8.85 -18.03 1.94
CA PHE A 277 8.56 -18.53 0.59
C PHE A 277 7.92 -19.91 0.59
N ILE A 278 8.34 -20.81 1.49
CA ILE A 278 7.72 -22.13 1.65
C ILE A 278 6.24 -21.98 2.05
N ILE A 279 5.93 -21.07 2.98
CA ILE A 279 4.55 -20.82 3.43
C ILE A 279 3.70 -20.20 2.30
N TRP A 280 4.23 -19.25 1.53
CA TRP A 280 3.49 -18.68 0.40
C TRP A 280 3.29 -19.69 -0.74
N ALA A 281 4.29 -20.53 -1.00
CA ALA A 281 4.19 -21.61 -1.97
C ALA A 281 3.16 -22.67 -1.55
N SER A 282 3.17 -23.09 -0.27
CA SER A 282 2.19 -24.04 0.26
C SER A 282 0.78 -23.46 0.20
N SER A 283 0.60 -22.18 0.55
CA SER A 283 -0.70 -21.50 0.45
C SER A 283 -1.24 -21.46 -0.98
N THR A 284 -0.35 -21.23 -1.96
CA THR A 284 -0.70 -21.25 -3.39
C THR A 284 -1.08 -22.67 -3.83
N LEU A 285 -0.30 -23.67 -3.43
CA LEU A 285 -0.57 -25.08 -3.71
C LEU A 285 -1.91 -25.52 -3.10
N THR A 286 -2.21 -25.12 -1.86
CA THR A 286 -3.50 -25.36 -1.21
C THR A 286 -4.66 -24.83 -2.05
N GLY A 287 -4.54 -23.61 -2.61
CA GLY A 287 -5.55 -23.07 -3.51
C GLY A 287 -5.78 -23.92 -4.78
N ILE A 288 -4.71 -24.51 -5.34
CA ILE A 288 -4.82 -25.46 -6.46
C ILE A 288 -5.56 -26.74 -6.03
N LEU A 289 -5.24 -27.27 -4.85
CA LEU A 289 -5.92 -28.45 -4.33
C LEU A 289 -7.42 -28.19 -4.09
N PHE A 290 -7.80 -26.99 -3.66
CA PHE A 290 -9.22 -26.62 -3.55
C PHE A 290 -9.92 -26.50 -4.91
N LEU A 291 -9.24 -26.04 -5.96
CA LEU A 291 -9.80 -26.08 -7.32
C LEU A 291 -10.08 -27.51 -7.77
N VAL A 292 -9.14 -28.42 -7.50
CA VAL A 292 -9.31 -29.85 -7.78
C VAL A 292 -10.49 -30.42 -6.97
N ALA A 293 -10.61 -30.07 -5.68
CA ALA A 293 -11.73 -30.49 -4.85
C ALA A 293 -13.09 -30.01 -5.40
N VAL A 294 -13.18 -28.76 -5.84
CA VAL A 294 -14.39 -28.23 -6.50
C VAL A 294 -14.70 -28.97 -7.80
N LEU A 295 -13.68 -29.25 -8.62
CA LEU A 295 -13.86 -30.01 -9.85
C LEU A 295 -14.45 -31.40 -9.56
N PHE A 296 -13.93 -32.12 -8.57
CA PHE A 296 -14.48 -33.42 -8.16
C PHE A 296 -15.90 -33.29 -7.63
N ALA A 297 -16.20 -32.29 -6.80
CA ALA A 297 -17.54 -32.08 -6.25
C ALA A 297 -18.61 -31.82 -7.33
N ILE A 298 -18.26 -31.10 -8.41
CA ILE A 298 -19.20 -30.78 -9.50
C ILE A 298 -19.33 -31.94 -10.51
N THR A 299 -18.28 -32.74 -10.70
CA THR A 299 -18.27 -33.81 -11.72
C THR A 299 -18.71 -35.18 -11.20
N THR A 300 -18.73 -35.39 -9.88
CA THR A 300 -19.14 -36.67 -9.29
C THR A 300 -20.67 -36.78 -9.32
N PRO A 301 -21.24 -37.80 -10.00
CA PRO A 301 -22.69 -37.99 -10.02
C PRO A 301 -23.19 -38.39 -8.64
N ILE A 302 -24.35 -37.84 -8.24
CA ILE A 302 -25.09 -38.27 -7.06
C ILE A 302 -26.00 -39.40 -7.52
N SER A 303 -25.73 -40.62 -7.07
CA SER A 303 -26.56 -41.82 -7.30
C SER A 303 -27.64 -41.97 -6.26
#